data_AF-A0A920R0Z5-F1
#
_entry.id   AF-A0A920R0Z5-F1
#
_cell.length_a   1.000
_cell.length_b   1.000
_cell.length_c   1.000
_cell.angle_alpha   90.00
_cell.angle_beta   90.00
_cell.angle_gamma   90.00
#
_symmetry.space_group_name_H-M   'P 1'
#
loop_
_entity.id
_entity.type
_entity.pdbx_description
1 polymer ?
#
loop_
_entity_poly.entity_id
_entity_poly.type
_entity_poly.pdbx_seq_one_letter_code
_entity_poly.pdbx_strand_id
1 'polypeptide(L)'
;MVYPTAEVALNGLHQGQIIDPGILPLKYVAQTPVSGRNMPPQVEMSVVSNGFISLKKSKCFVTLNLKIPKAALEEMLNEAEELCKRLNLTHRVLELCAGDIGFQSAKTYDIEVWSPGSAEWLGV
;
A
#
# COMPACT_ATOMS: atom_id res chain seq x y z
N MET A 1 18.50 4.35 -10.12
CA MET A 1 17.99 3.70 -8.89
C MET A 1 16.54 3.32 -9.15
N VAL A 2 16.15 2.08 -8.86
CA VAL A 2 14.76 1.62 -9.03
C VAL A 2 14.16 1.52 -7.64
N TYR A 3 12.98 2.11 -7.42
CA TYR A 3 12.34 2.13 -6.11
C TYR A 3 11.45 0.88 -5.90
N PRO A 4 11.40 0.32 -4.68
CA PRO A 4 10.52 -0.82 -4.36
C PRO A 4 9.05 -0.41 -4.29
N THR A 5 8.74 0.84 -3.98
CA THR A 5 7.40 1.43 -3.95
C THR A 5 7.48 2.92 -4.31
N ALA A 6 6.36 3.50 -4.77
CA ALA A 6 6.26 4.94 -5.03
C ALA A 6 6.51 5.78 -3.77
N GLU A 7 6.27 5.20 -2.58
CA GLU A 7 6.42 5.87 -1.29
C GLU A 7 7.82 6.45 -1.08
N VAL A 8 8.87 5.71 -1.48
CA VAL A 8 10.26 6.16 -1.33
C VAL A 8 10.50 7.46 -2.11
N ALA A 9 9.87 7.61 -3.27
CA ALA A 9 9.96 8.83 -4.06
C ALA A 9 9.07 9.95 -3.51
N LEU A 10 7.84 9.63 -3.07
CA LEU A 10 6.88 10.62 -2.54
C LEU A 10 7.34 11.21 -1.20
N ASN A 11 7.89 10.41 -0.29
CA ASN A 11 8.40 10.89 1.00
C ASN A 11 9.54 11.90 0.83
N GLY A 12 10.33 11.79 -0.24
CA GLY A 12 11.41 12.72 -0.57
C GLY A 12 10.96 14.03 -1.23
N LEU A 13 9.69 14.16 -1.65
CA LEU A 13 9.22 15.25 -2.52
C LEU A 13 9.39 16.65 -1.90
N HIS A 14 9.22 16.74 -0.58
CA HIS A 14 9.38 17.98 0.19
C HIS A 14 10.64 17.99 1.07
N GLN A 15 11.61 17.12 0.80
CA GLN A 15 12.82 17.08 1.60
C GLN A 15 13.58 18.41 1.54
N GLY A 16 13.87 19.00 2.71
CA GLY A 16 14.56 20.29 2.82
C GLY A 16 13.68 21.52 2.57
N GLN A 17 12.36 21.36 2.42
CA GLN A 17 11.42 22.46 2.24
C GLN A 17 10.68 22.77 3.55
N ILE A 18 10.36 24.06 3.77
CA ILE A 18 9.44 24.48 4.83
C ILE A 18 8.06 24.61 4.20
N ILE A 19 7.12 23.80 4.65
CA ILE A 19 5.73 23.78 4.16
C ILE A 19 4.92 24.75 5.01
N ASP A 20 4.17 25.65 4.36
CA ASP A 20 3.26 26.56 5.04
C ASP A 20 2.11 25.76 5.70
N PRO A 21 1.74 26.01 6.97
CA PRO A 21 0.66 25.28 7.62
C PRO A 21 -0.69 25.42 6.92
N GLY A 22 -0.93 26.51 6.18
CA GLY A 22 -2.19 26.77 5.48
C GLY A 22 -2.43 25.91 4.23
N ILE A 23 -1.41 25.21 3.73
CA ILE A 23 -1.54 24.33 2.55
C ILE A 23 -1.70 22.85 2.89
N LEU A 24 -1.70 22.51 4.17
CA LEU A 24 -1.97 21.14 4.64
C LEU A 24 -3.49 20.89 4.70
N PRO A 25 -3.96 19.66 4.43
CA PRO A 25 -3.19 18.46 4.09
C PRO A 25 -2.78 18.40 2.61
N LEU A 26 -1.55 17.94 2.36
CA LEU A 26 -1.11 17.56 1.03
C LEU A 26 -1.38 16.07 0.83
N LYS A 27 -2.09 15.72 -0.24
CA LYS A 27 -2.42 14.35 -0.65
C LYS A 27 -1.84 14.04 -2.00
N TYR A 28 -1.03 12.98 -2.08
CA TYR A 28 -0.43 12.52 -3.33
C TYR A 28 -0.86 11.10 -3.65
N VAL A 29 -1.13 10.83 -4.93
CA VAL A 29 -1.34 9.48 -5.46
C VAL A 29 -0.39 9.29 -6.63
N ALA A 30 0.44 8.24 -6.57
CA ALA A 30 1.34 7.88 -7.66
C ALA A 30 1.06 6.45 -8.12
N GLN A 31 1.30 6.20 -9.40
CA GLN A 31 1.18 4.89 -10.02
C GLN A 31 2.52 4.51 -10.66
N THR A 32 3.34 3.74 -9.96
CA THR A 32 4.69 3.37 -10.41
C THR A 32 4.82 1.88 -10.70
N PRO A 33 5.71 1.47 -11.62
CA PRO A 33 6.10 0.07 -11.72
C PRO A 33 6.90 -0.34 -10.47
N VAL A 34 6.56 -1.48 -9.86
CA VAL A 34 7.30 -2.06 -8.73
C VAL A 34 8.41 -2.97 -9.25
N SER A 35 9.60 -2.88 -8.64
CA SER A 35 10.74 -3.77 -8.93
C SER A 35 10.97 -4.77 -7.80
N GLY A 36 10.69 -6.04 -8.09
CA GLY A 36 10.54 -7.11 -7.10
C GLY A 36 11.82 -7.71 -6.51
N ARG A 37 12.86 -6.92 -6.23
CA ARG A 37 14.07 -7.48 -5.58
C ARG A 37 13.86 -7.83 -4.09
N ASN A 38 12.80 -7.31 -3.46
CA ASN A 38 12.46 -7.49 -2.03
C ASN A 38 11.00 -7.92 -1.79
N MET A 39 10.38 -8.65 -2.72
CA MET A 39 9.01 -9.15 -2.50
C MET A 39 9.05 -10.27 -1.44
N PRO A 40 8.16 -10.27 -0.42
CA PRO A 40 8.14 -11.33 0.58
C PRO A 40 7.90 -12.68 -0.10
N PRO A 41 8.55 -13.77 0.37
CA PRO A 41 8.40 -15.11 -0.21
C PRO A 41 6.97 -15.67 -0.12
N GLN A 42 6.08 -15.02 0.65
CA GLN A 42 4.69 -15.40 0.87
C GLN A 42 3.75 -15.07 -0.29
N VAL A 43 4.21 -14.33 -1.31
CA VAL A 43 3.55 -14.41 -2.62
C VAL A 43 4.06 -15.69 -3.26
N GLU A 44 3.54 -16.82 -2.76
CA GLU A 44 3.73 -18.09 -3.42
C GLU A 44 3.28 -17.92 -4.85
N MET A 45 4.29 -18.06 -5.70
CA MET A 45 4.29 -17.84 -7.11
C MET A 45 3.34 -18.87 -7.72
N SER A 46 2.05 -18.53 -7.81
CA SER A 46 1.06 -19.32 -8.51
C SER A 46 1.35 -19.24 -10.01
N VAL A 47 2.29 -20.07 -10.43
CA VAL A 47 2.58 -20.38 -11.82
C VAL A 47 1.37 -21.14 -12.37
N VAL A 48 0.46 -20.43 -13.03
CA VAL A 48 -0.48 -21.07 -13.95
C VAL A 48 -0.46 -20.31 -15.26
N SER A 49 -0.12 -21.06 -16.32
CA SER A 49 -0.16 -20.78 -17.76
C SER A 49 0.95 -19.91 -18.38
N ASN A 50 1.93 -20.64 -18.96
CA ASN A 50 2.71 -20.29 -20.15
C ASN A 50 3.79 -19.20 -20.05
N GLY A 51 4.86 -19.50 -19.31
CA GLY A 51 6.23 -19.24 -19.79
C GLY A 51 6.69 -17.79 -19.95
N PHE A 52 5.98 -16.82 -19.37
CA PHE A 52 6.44 -15.43 -19.26
C PHE A 52 6.30 -14.97 -17.81
N ILE A 53 7.40 -14.98 -17.05
CA ILE A 53 7.49 -14.15 -15.83
C ILE A 53 7.77 -12.72 -16.29
N SER A 54 6.72 -12.09 -16.80
CA SER A 54 6.62 -10.65 -16.79
C SER A 54 5.51 -10.34 -15.80
N LEU A 55 5.89 -10.01 -14.56
CA LEU A 55 5.03 -9.32 -13.60
C LEU A 55 4.56 -8.04 -14.31
N LYS A 56 3.47 -8.14 -15.08
CA LYS A 56 2.89 -7.04 -15.84
C LYS A 56 2.32 -6.04 -14.85
N LYS A 57 3.17 -5.14 -14.40
CA LYS A 57 2.84 -3.86 -13.77
C LYS A 57 1.95 -4.03 -12.53
N SER A 58 2.50 -4.54 -11.42
CA SER A 58 1.97 -4.16 -10.12
C SER A 58 2.12 -2.64 -10.01
N LYS A 59 1.00 -1.95 -10.19
CA LYS A 59 0.87 -0.52 -10.01
C LYS A 59 0.69 -0.33 -8.52
N CYS A 60 1.74 0.10 -7.84
CA CYS A 60 1.61 0.49 -6.44
C CYS A 60 0.91 1.85 -6.41
N PHE A 61 -0.21 1.93 -5.71
CA PHE A 61 -0.86 3.18 -5.35
C PHE A 61 -0.41 3.55 -3.95
N VAL A 62 0.24 4.70 -3.80
CA VAL A 62 0.63 5.22 -2.49
C VAL A 62 -0.09 6.52 -2.28
N THR A 63 -0.81 6.60 -1.17
CA THR A 63 -1.41 7.83 -0.65
C THR A 63 -0.52 8.36 0.48
N LEU A 64 -0.06 9.60 0.38
CA LEU A 64 0.64 10.28 1.48
C LEU A 64 -0.21 11.46 1.94
N ASN A 65 -0.51 11.56 3.24
CA ASN A 65 -1.30 12.63 3.82
C ASN A 65 -0.51 13.35 4.92
N LEU A 66 -0.06 14.58 4.64
CA LEU A 66 0.66 15.42 5.60
C LEU A 66 -0.34 16.16 6.52
N LYS A 67 -0.91 15.47 7.50
CA LYS A 67 -1.84 16.02 8.52
C LYS A 67 -1.49 15.49 9.92
N ILE A 68 -2.28 15.87 10.93
CA ILE A 68 -2.28 15.24 12.26
C ILE A 68 -2.39 13.71 12.08
N PRO A 69 -1.38 12.93 12.52
CA PRO A 69 -1.14 11.58 12.02
C PRO A 69 -2.27 10.59 12.32
N LYS A 70 -2.96 10.70 13.47
CA LYS A 70 -4.05 9.78 13.83
C LYS A 70 -5.25 9.90 12.90
N ALA A 71 -5.66 11.13 12.58
CA ALA A 71 -6.82 11.35 11.70
C ALA A 71 -6.49 10.99 10.24
N ALA A 72 -5.24 11.18 9.82
CA ALA A 72 -4.80 10.85 8.46
C ALA A 72 -4.82 9.35 8.17
N LEU A 73 -4.41 8.52 9.14
CA LEU A 73 -4.38 7.07 8.99
C LEU A 73 -5.78 6.48 8.82
N GLU A 74 -6.73 6.90 9.67
CA GLU A 74 -8.13 6.47 9.58
C GLU A 74 -8.78 6.96 8.28
N GLU A 75 -8.45 8.16 7.82
CA GLU A 75 -8.93 8.68 6.53
C GLU A 75 -8.43 7.84 5.35
N MET A 76 -7.14 7.49 5.34
CA MET A 76 -6.55 6.61 4.30
C MET A 76 -7.13 5.19 4.34
N LEU A 77 -7.37 4.63 5.53
CA LEU A 77 -8.01 3.33 5.70
C LEU A 77 -9.42 3.35 5.08
N ASN A 78 -10.20 4.39 5.38
CA ASN A 78 -11.55 4.54 4.82
C ASN A 78 -11.55 4.68 3.29
N GLU A 79 -10.63 5.47 2.72
CA GLU A 79 -10.49 5.61 1.26
C GLU A 79 -10.16 4.26 0.59
N ALA A 80 -9.31 3.44 1.20
CA ALA A 80 -8.93 2.12 0.69
C ALA A 80 -10.06 1.07 0.87
N GLU A 81 -10.77 1.08 1.99
CA GLU A 81 -11.97 0.26 2.20
C GLU A 81 -13.08 0.62 1.21
N GLU A 82 -13.28 1.91 0.92
CA GLU A 82 -14.29 2.37 -0.02
C GLU A 82 -14.02 1.79 -1.42
N LEU A 83 -12.75 1.73 -1.84
CA LEU A 83 -12.38 1.06 -3.08
C LEU A 83 -12.80 -0.42 -3.08
N CYS A 84 -12.54 -1.15 -2.00
CA CYS A 84 -12.95 -2.55 -1.87
C CYS A 84 -14.48 -2.71 -1.91
N LYS A 85 -15.21 -1.84 -1.21
CA LYS A 85 -16.69 -1.80 -1.23
C LYS A 85 -17.23 -1.53 -2.63
N ARG A 86 -16.66 -0.56 -3.34
CA ARG A 86 -17.05 -0.21 -4.73
C ARG A 86 -16.75 -1.33 -5.73
N LEU A 87 -15.69 -2.10 -5.50
CA LEU A 87 -15.36 -3.28 -6.30
C LEU A 87 -16.13 -4.53 -5.86
N ASN A 88 -17.01 -4.42 -4.86
CA ASN A 88 -17.78 -5.52 -4.28
C ASN A 88 -16.89 -6.68 -3.80
N LEU A 89 -15.73 -6.34 -3.23
CA LEU A 89 -14.77 -7.31 -2.68
C LEU A 89 -15.08 -7.56 -1.21
N THR A 90 -15.21 -8.84 -0.86
CA THR A 90 -15.27 -9.26 0.55
C THR A 90 -13.90 -9.04 1.16
N HIS A 91 -13.81 -8.16 2.15
CA HIS A 91 -12.56 -7.77 2.77
C HIS A 91 -12.68 -7.71 4.30
N ARG A 92 -11.54 -7.78 4.98
CA ARG A 92 -11.39 -7.53 6.42
C ARG A 92 -10.22 -6.59 6.66
N VAL A 93 -10.24 -5.92 7.81
CA VAL A 93 -9.14 -5.04 8.24
C VAL A 93 -8.51 -5.62 9.49
N LEU A 94 -7.18 -5.71 9.47
CA LEU A 94 -6.37 -6.18 10.60
C LEU A 94 -5.45 -5.05 11.07
N GLU A 95 -5.43 -4.81 12.39
CA GLU A 95 -4.38 -3.99 13.00
C GLU A 95 -3.18 -4.90 13.30
N LEU A 96 -2.01 -4.57 12.71
CA LEU A 96 -0.82 -5.39 12.88
C LEU A 96 -0.25 -5.26 14.30
N CYS A 97 0.23 -6.38 14.84
CA CYS A 97 0.91 -6.38 16.12
C CYS A 97 2.31 -5.74 15.99
N ALA A 98 2.88 -5.29 17.11
CA ALA A 98 4.20 -4.64 17.10
C ALA A 98 5.34 -5.52 16.54
N GLY A 99 5.17 -6.84 16.49
CA GLY A 99 6.13 -7.77 15.89
C GLY A 99 6.05 -7.85 14.35
N ASP A 100 4.92 -7.45 13.77
CA ASP A 100 4.64 -7.59 12.33
C ASP A 100 4.67 -6.24 11.58
N ILE A 101 4.71 -5.11 12.31
CA ILE A 101 4.84 -3.79 11.67
C ILE A 101 6.25 -3.58 11.09
N GLY A 102 6.31 -2.92 9.93
CA GLY A 102 7.57 -2.56 9.28
C GLY A 102 8.36 -1.52 10.09
N PHE A 103 9.69 -1.53 9.93
CA PHE A 103 10.64 -0.71 10.72
C PHE A 103 10.31 0.79 10.80
N GLN A 104 9.69 1.36 9.76
CA GLN A 104 9.35 2.79 9.70
C GLN A 104 7.94 3.12 10.17
N SER A 105 7.12 2.10 10.50
CA SER A 105 5.72 2.29 10.88
C SER A 105 5.56 2.39 12.40
N ALA A 106 4.70 3.31 12.85
CA ALA A 106 4.23 3.37 14.23
C ALA A 106 2.91 2.60 14.43
N LYS A 107 2.13 2.43 13.35
CA LYS A 107 0.85 1.72 13.32
C LYS A 107 0.51 1.37 11.87
N THR A 108 0.13 0.13 11.61
CA THR A 108 -0.24 -0.36 10.28
C THR A 108 -1.57 -1.09 10.32
N TYR A 109 -2.40 -0.85 9.31
CA TYR A 109 -3.59 -1.63 9.03
C TYR A 109 -3.40 -2.38 7.72
N ASP A 110 -3.68 -3.68 7.72
CA ASP A 110 -3.71 -4.49 6.52
C ASP A 110 -5.16 -4.73 6.12
N ILE A 111 -5.48 -4.43 4.85
CA ILE A 111 -6.75 -4.79 4.24
C ILE A 111 -6.51 -6.09 3.49
N GLU A 112 -7.25 -7.13 3.87
CA GLU A 112 -7.17 -8.42 3.21
C GLU A 112 -8.48 -8.73 2.48
N VAL A 113 -8.38 -9.21 1.25
CA VAL A 113 -9.52 -9.61 0.41
C VAL A 113 -9.62 -11.13 0.38
N TRP A 114 -10.86 -11.64 0.46
CA TRP A 114 -11.13 -13.06 0.39
C TRP A 114 -10.90 -13.59 -1.04
N SER A 115 -10.13 -14.67 -1.15
CA SER A 115 -9.92 -15.42 -2.39
C SER A 115 -10.69 -16.75 -2.35
N PRO A 116 -11.83 -16.87 -3.06
CA PRO A 116 -12.58 -18.13 -3.10
C PRO A 116 -11.81 -19.29 -3.74
N GLY A 117 -10.86 -18.98 -4.62
CA GLY A 117 -10.09 -19.99 -5.36
C GLY A 117 -9.07 -20.73 -4.49
N SER A 118 -8.46 -20.03 -3.55
CA SER A 118 -7.50 -20.59 -2.59
C SER A 118 -8.05 -20.76 -1.17
N ALA A 119 -9.29 -20.31 -0.93
CA ALA A 119 -9.96 -20.32 0.36
C ALA A 119 -9.14 -19.64 1.48
N GLU A 120 -8.51 -18.51 1.14
CA GLU A 120 -7.66 -17.75 2.05
C GLU A 120 -7.88 -16.24 1.92
N TRP A 121 -7.34 -15.49 2.88
CA TRP A 121 -7.31 -14.03 2.86
C TRP A 121 -5.99 -13.56 2.28
N LEU A 122 -6.04 -12.68 1.28
CA LEU A 122 -4.87 -12.11 0.63
C LEU A 122 -4.74 -10.63 0.96
N GLY A 123 -3.58 -10.22 1.47
CA GLY A 123 -3.25 -8.81 1.64
C GLY A 123 -3.27 -8.07 0.30
N VAL A 124 -3.83 -6.87 0.28
CA VAL A 124 -3.96 -6.01 -0.92
C VAL A 124 -2.83 -5.00 -1.01
#